data_AF-A0A7C5C7F0-F1
#
_entry.id   AF-A0A7C5C7F0-F1
#
_cell.length_a   1.000
_cell.length_b   1.000
_cell.length_c   1.000
_cell.angle_alpha   90.00
_cell.angle_beta   90.00
_cell.angle_gamma   90.00
#
_symmetry.space_group_name_H-M   'P 1'
#
loop_
_entity.id
_entity.type
_entity.pdbx_description
1 polymer ?
#
loop_
_entity_poly.entity_id
_entity_poly.type
_entity_poly.pdbx_seq_one_letter_code
_entity_poly.pdbx_strand_id
1 'polypeptide(L)'
;MKRRNFITNTSAMLAVPFLPKIDMNYKDPEELLQKNMHLNFKRDGLDLPPTLYALLLEQLTQKADFVPDSYGLGGMIHDFEAKVAKKLGKEKAIFVPTGTLANHIAFRQHCRVAKRAIVQY
;
A
#
# COMPACT_ATOMS: atom_id res chain seq x y z
N MET A 1 10.72 24.65 39.76
CA MET A 1 11.04 24.13 38.41
C MET A 1 9.96 23.18 37.93
N LYS A 2 9.23 23.53 36.86
CA LYS A 2 8.16 22.71 36.26
C LYS A 2 8.76 21.51 35.50
N ARG A 3 8.78 20.33 36.11
CA ARG A 3 9.31 19.07 35.55
C ARG A 3 8.72 18.67 34.19
N ARG A 4 7.49 19.10 33.86
CA ARG A 4 6.85 18.83 32.56
C ARG A 4 7.54 19.50 31.38
N ASN A 5 8.10 20.69 31.57
CA ASN A 5 8.68 21.45 30.45
C ASN A 5 10.11 21.01 30.11
N PHE A 6 10.74 20.21 30.98
CA PHE A 6 12.11 19.72 30.76
C PHE A 6 12.15 18.57 29.75
N ILE A 7 11.24 17.60 29.87
CA ILE A 7 11.15 16.53 28.87
C ILE A 7 10.77 17.11 27.51
N THR A 8 9.83 18.06 27.46
CA THR A 8 9.39 18.68 26.19
C THR A 8 10.50 19.43 25.47
N ASN A 9 11.34 20.18 26.18
CA ASN A 9 12.36 21.02 25.54
C ASN A 9 13.70 20.31 25.33
N THR A 10 14.03 19.28 26.12
CA THR A 10 15.34 18.60 26.04
C THR A 10 15.31 17.35 25.16
N SER A 11 14.20 16.61 25.10
CA SER A 11 14.13 15.38 24.29
C SER A 11 14.02 15.67 22.78
N ALA A 12 13.34 16.76 22.40
CA ALA A 12 13.11 17.12 21.00
C ALA A 12 14.41 17.49 20.27
N MET A 13 15.39 18.13 20.94
CA MET A 13 16.64 18.56 20.30
C MET A 13 17.66 17.43 20.09
N LEU A 14 17.67 16.38 20.92
CA LEU A 14 18.63 15.27 20.79
C LEU A 14 18.28 14.32 19.64
N ALA A 15 17.02 14.29 19.18
CA ALA A 15 16.58 13.40 18.11
C ALA A 15 16.84 13.96 16.70
N VAL A 16 17.09 15.27 16.58
CA VAL A 16 17.27 15.97 15.29
C VAL A 16 18.35 15.34 14.37
N PRO A 17 19.55 14.96 14.84
CA PRO A 17 20.56 14.37 13.95
C PRO A 17 20.25 12.93 13.49
N PHE A 18 19.30 12.25 14.14
CA PHE A 18 18.88 10.89 13.78
C PHE A 18 17.64 10.88 12.88
N LEU A 19 17.09 12.06 12.57
CA LEU A 19 16.01 12.15 11.59
C LEU A 19 16.58 11.82 10.21
N PRO A 20 15.96 10.89 9.47
CA PRO A 20 16.35 10.61 8.10
C PRO A 20 16.24 11.91 7.30
N LYS A 21 17.34 12.34 6.66
CA LYS A 21 17.38 13.49 5.75
C LYS A 21 16.71 13.13 4.44
N ILE A 22 15.40 12.89 4.48
CA ILE A 22 14.60 12.75 3.28
C ILE A 22 13.96 14.10 3.07
N ASP A 23 14.19 14.68 1.89
CA ASP A 23 13.53 15.90 1.47
C ASP A 23 12.01 15.61 1.45
N MET A 24 11.27 16.11 2.44
CA MET A 24 9.83 15.79 2.59
C MET A 24 8.95 16.67 1.70
N ASN A 25 9.53 17.51 0.85
CA ASN A 25 8.81 18.45 0.01
C ASN A 25 8.41 17.84 -1.34
N TYR A 26 7.81 16.64 -1.32
CA TYR A 26 7.23 16.03 -2.51
C TYR A 26 5.72 16.29 -2.49
N LYS A 27 5.22 17.07 -3.46
CA LYS A 27 3.78 17.35 -3.61
C LYS A 27 3.04 16.25 -4.34
N ASP A 28 3.77 15.43 -5.10
CA ASP A 28 3.19 14.37 -5.92
C ASP A 28 3.83 13.00 -5.61
N PRO A 29 3.05 11.96 -5.30
CA PRO A 29 3.56 10.60 -5.15
C PRO A 29 4.28 10.05 -6.38
N GLU A 30 3.90 10.49 -7.59
CA GLU A 30 4.56 10.00 -8.82
C GLU A 30 5.99 10.53 -8.95
N GLU A 31 6.23 11.80 -8.60
CA GLU A 31 7.56 12.41 -8.59
C GLU A 31 8.47 11.75 -7.55
N LEU A 32 7.94 11.45 -6.36
CA LEU A 32 8.63 10.74 -5.30
C LEU A 32 9.13 9.37 -5.81
N LEU A 33 8.28 8.63 -6.52
CA LEU A 33 8.62 7.33 -7.08
C LEU A 33 9.68 7.45 -8.19
N GLN A 34 9.48 8.33 -9.17
CA GLN A 34 10.41 8.46 -10.31
C GLN A 34 11.84 8.81 -9.88
N LYS A 35 11.98 9.69 -8.89
CA LYS A 35 13.31 10.14 -8.42
C LYS A 35 14.03 9.10 -7.56
N ASN A 36 13.31 8.22 -6.88
CA ASN A 36 13.86 7.30 -5.89
C ASN A 36 13.72 5.81 -6.26
N MET A 37 13.08 5.50 -7.38
CA MET A 37 12.95 4.12 -7.87
C MET A 37 14.28 3.68 -8.49
N HIS A 38 14.82 2.57 -7.99
CA HIS A 38 15.99 1.94 -8.57
C HIS A 38 15.57 0.95 -9.67
N LEU A 39 16.44 0.77 -10.67
CA LEU A 39 16.24 -0.26 -11.67
C LEU A 39 16.33 -1.64 -11.03
N ASN A 40 15.26 -2.43 -11.17
CA ASN A 40 15.16 -3.78 -10.64
C ASN A 40 14.96 -4.80 -11.77
N PHE A 41 15.88 -5.75 -11.91
CA PHE A 41 15.80 -6.83 -12.89
C PHE A 41 15.44 -8.19 -12.27
N LYS A 42 15.09 -8.24 -10.98
CA LYS A 42 14.82 -9.49 -10.27
C LYS A 42 13.33 -9.84 -10.25
N ARG A 43 12.46 -8.83 -10.16
CA ARG A 43 11.01 -9.00 -10.02
C ARG A 43 10.27 -7.75 -10.47
N ASP A 44 9.00 -7.92 -10.79
CA ASP A 44 8.11 -6.85 -11.29
C ASP A 44 7.55 -5.97 -10.15
N GLY A 45 7.93 -6.24 -8.91
CA GLY A 45 7.52 -5.45 -7.75
C GLY A 45 8.26 -4.11 -7.66
N LEU A 46 7.61 -3.11 -7.04
CA LEU A 46 8.19 -1.78 -6.83
C LEU A 46 9.45 -1.80 -5.94
N ASP A 47 9.61 -2.83 -5.10
CA ASP A 47 10.79 -3.07 -4.25
C ASP A 47 11.26 -1.87 -3.41
N LEU A 48 10.33 -0.99 -3.05
CA LEU A 48 10.65 0.27 -2.37
C LEU A 48 11.28 0.00 -1.00
N PRO A 49 12.30 0.78 -0.59
CA PRO A 49 12.81 0.72 0.76
C PRO A 49 11.71 1.14 1.76
N PRO A 50 11.72 0.62 3.01
CA PRO A 50 10.66 0.89 3.99
C PRO A 50 10.39 2.37 4.23
N THR A 51 11.42 3.21 4.18
CA THR A 51 11.33 4.66 4.35
C THR A 51 10.51 5.31 3.24
N LEU A 52 10.73 4.93 1.98
CA LEU A 52 10.00 5.45 0.83
C LEU A 52 8.55 4.98 0.84
N TYR A 53 8.31 3.74 1.28
CA TYR A 53 6.96 3.20 1.43
C TYR A 53 6.15 3.98 2.46
N ALA A 54 6.75 4.34 3.60
CA ALA A 54 6.09 5.15 4.63
C ALA A 54 5.71 6.55 4.13
N LEU A 55 6.60 7.22 3.40
CA LEU A 55 6.33 8.54 2.82
C LEU A 55 5.22 8.49 1.77
N LEU A 56 5.23 7.46 0.92
CA LEU A 56 4.18 7.26 -0.07
C LEU A 56 2.81 7.05 0.61
N LEU A 57 2.76 6.24 1.66
CA LEU A 57 1.54 6.02 2.44
C LEU A 57 1.05 7.32 3.09
N GLU A 58 1.95 8.11 3.66
CA GLU A 58 1.63 9.42 4.24
C GLU A 58 0.98 10.34 3.18
N GLN A 59 1.61 10.49 2.01
CA GLN A 59 1.06 11.31 0.93
C GLN A 59 -0.30 10.83 0.42
N LEU A 60 -0.50 9.51 0.31
CA LEU A 60 -1.76 8.94 -0.17
C LEU A 60 -2.90 9.12 0.84
N THR A 61 -2.58 9.08 2.14
CA THR A 61 -3.56 9.24 3.23
C THR A 61 -3.85 10.70 3.57
N GLN A 62 -2.97 11.64 3.23
CA GLN A 62 -3.20 13.08 3.39
C GLN A 62 -4.21 13.66 2.39
N LYS A 63 -4.56 12.93 1.33
CA LYS A 63 -5.60 13.37 0.38
C LYS A 63 -6.96 13.38 1.08
N ALA A 64 -7.71 14.47 0.93
CA ALA A 64 -8.98 14.72 1.63
C ALA A 64 -10.05 13.63 1.41
N ASP A 65 -9.96 12.90 0.30
CA ASP A 65 -10.93 11.87 -0.10
C ASP A 65 -10.55 10.46 0.37
N PHE A 66 -9.51 10.30 1.21
CA PHE A 66 -9.13 9.00 1.71
C PHE A 66 -10.15 8.48 2.74
N VAL A 67 -10.88 7.43 2.37
CA VAL A 67 -11.79 6.71 3.26
C VAL A 67 -11.22 5.32 3.53
N PRO A 68 -10.88 4.98 4.80
CA PRO A 68 -10.38 3.67 5.14
C PRO A 68 -11.46 2.61 4.94
N ASP A 69 -11.06 1.44 4.43
CA ASP A 69 -11.93 0.28 4.41
C ASP A 69 -11.94 -0.41 5.78
N SER A 70 -13.10 -0.91 6.18
CA SER A 70 -13.28 -1.72 7.38
C SER A 70 -13.90 -3.05 6.98
N TYR A 71 -13.08 -4.10 6.92
CA TYR A 71 -13.49 -5.47 6.61
C TYR A 71 -14.28 -5.62 5.28
N GLY A 72 -13.95 -4.84 4.25
CA GLY A 72 -14.61 -4.89 2.94
C GLY A 72 -15.99 -4.25 2.90
N LEU A 73 -16.32 -3.41 3.90
CA LEU A 73 -17.60 -2.72 4.00
C LEU A 73 -17.60 -1.34 3.32
N GLY A 74 -16.51 -0.92 2.68
CA GLY A 74 -16.50 0.28 1.86
C GLY A 74 -15.11 0.84 1.59
N GLY A 75 -15.03 2.18 1.59
CA GLY A 75 -13.79 2.92 1.40
C GLY A 75 -13.12 2.71 0.05
N MET A 76 -11.84 3.06 -0.01
CA MET A 76 -11.03 3.04 -1.23
C MET A 76 -11.00 1.66 -1.92
N ILE A 77 -11.06 0.57 -1.16
CA ILE A 77 -11.00 -0.79 -1.70
C ILE A 77 -12.25 -1.11 -2.52
N HIS A 78 -13.43 -0.69 -2.04
CA HIS A 78 -14.68 -0.90 -2.76
C HIS A 78 -14.70 -0.20 -4.13
N ASP A 79 -14.26 1.06 -4.18
CA ASP A 79 -14.18 1.83 -5.43
C ASP A 79 -13.17 1.20 -6.40
N PHE A 80 -12.06 0.68 -5.88
CA PHE A 80 -11.07 -0.04 -6.65
C PHE A 80 -11.65 -1.33 -7.26
N GLU A 81 -12.33 -2.15 -6.46
CA GLU A 81 -12.99 -3.37 -6.92
C GLU A 81 -14.03 -3.08 -8.02
N ALA A 82 -14.87 -2.06 -7.82
CA ALA A 82 -15.87 -1.65 -8.82
C ALA A 82 -15.21 -1.22 -10.14
N LYS A 83 -14.12 -0.44 -10.06
CA LYS A 83 -13.36 -0.01 -11.24
C LYS A 83 -12.72 -1.19 -11.96
N VAL A 84 -12.16 -2.16 -11.23
CA VAL A 84 -11.56 -3.37 -11.81
C VAL A 84 -12.63 -4.25 -12.46
N ALA A 85 -13.75 -4.50 -11.80
CA ALA A 85 -14.87 -5.27 -12.33
C ALA A 85 -15.38 -4.69 -13.65
N LYS A 86 -15.60 -3.37 -13.68
CA LYS A 86 -16.02 -2.63 -14.88
C LYS A 86 -14.99 -2.76 -16.01
N LYS A 87 -13.70 -2.59 -15.71
CA LYS A 87 -12.63 -2.64 -16.73
C LYS A 87 -12.47 -4.04 -17.32
N LEU A 88 -12.72 -5.10 -16.54
CA LEU A 88 -12.61 -6.49 -16.99
C LEU A 88 -13.93 -7.04 -17.54
N GLY A 89 -15.02 -6.26 -17.54
CA GLY A 89 -16.34 -6.72 -17.98
C GLY A 89 -16.90 -7.86 -17.13
N LYS A 90 -16.63 -7.83 -15.82
CA LYS A 90 -17.10 -8.84 -14.85
C LYS A 90 -18.14 -8.22 -13.92
N GLU A 91 -19.01 -9.06 -13.37
CA GLU A 91 -20.08 -8.63 -12.45
C GLU A 91 -19.51 -8.07 -11.14
N LYS A 92 -18.43 -8.67 -10.63
CA LYS A 92 -17.75 -8.25 -9.40
C LYS A 92 -16.25 -8.55 -9.48
N ALA A 93 -15.49 -7.83 -8.66
CA ALA A 93 -14.10 -8.13 -8.33
C ALA A 93 -13.97 -8.14 -6.80
N ILE A 94 -12.94 -8.83 -6.31
CA ILE A 94 -12.59 -8.85 -4.88
C ILE A 94 -11.09 -8.59 -4.75
N PHE A 95 -10.72 -7.70 -3.85
CA PHE A 95 -9.34 -7.43 -3.49
C PHE A 95 -8.85 -8.49 -2.51
N VAL A 96 -7.65 -8.99 -2.76
CA VAL A 96 -6.95 -9.89 -1.83
C VAL A 96 -5.49 -9.43 -1.67
N PRO A 97 -4.87 -9.64 -0.49
CA PRO A 97 -3.51 -9.20 -0.25
C PRO A 97 -2.44 -9.80 -1.18
N THR A 98 -2.66 -11.01 -1.71
CA THR A 98 -1.69 -11.67 -2.60
C THR A 98 -2.39 -12.43 -3.73
N GLY A 99 -1.70 -12.50 -4.88
CA GLY A 99 -2.15 -13.31 -6.03
C GLY A 99 -2.25 -14.80 -5.70
N THR A 100 -1.34 -15.33 -4.87
CA THR A 100 -1.40 -16.72 -4.39
C THR A 100 -2.68 -17.01 -3.61
N LEU A 101 -3.09 -16.09 -2.72
CA LEU A 101 -4.36 -16.24 -1.99
C LEU A 101 -5.56 -16.17 -2.96
N ALA A 102 -5.53 -15.26 -3.93
CA ALA A 102 -6.56 -15.17 -4.97
C ALA A 102 -6.72 -16.51 -5.71
N ASN A 103 -5.61 -17.10 -6.15
CA ASN A 103 -5.61 -18.38 -6.85
C ASN A 103 -6.16 -19.50 -5.98
N HIS A 104 -5.79 -19.54 -4.69
CA HIS A 104 -6.35 -20.53 -3.77
C HIS A 104 -7.86 -20.41 -3.59
N ILE A 105 -8.38 -19.18 -3.46
CA ILE A 105 -9.82 -18.94 -3.36
C ILE A 105 -10.51 -19.37 -4.66
N ALA A 106 -9.96 -18.99 -5.81
CA ALA A 106 -10.49 -19.37 -7.11
C ALA A 106 -10.58 -20.89 -7.29
N PHE A 107 -9.50 -21.63 -6.98
CA PHE A 107 -9.53 -23.09 -7.07
C PHE A 107 -10.54 -23.71 -6.11
N ARG A 108 -10.63 -23.23 -4.87
CA ARG A 108 -11.62 -23.78 -3.92
C ARG A 108 -13.06 -23.53 -4.37
N GLN A 109 -13.32 -22.41 -5.03
CA GLN A 109 -14.65 -22.08 -5.53
C GLN A 109 -15.00 -22.84 -6.81
N HIS A 110 -14.06 -22.97 -7.75
CA HIS A 110 -14.30 -23.55 -9.08
C HIS A 110 -14.02 -25.06 -9.18
N CYS A 111 -13.19 -25.61 -8.28
CA CYS A 111 -12.77 -27.01 -8.29
C CYS A 111 -13.29 -27.78 -7.06
N ARG A 112 -14.56 -27.57 -6.69
CA ARG A 112 -15.15 -28.20 -5.48
C ARG A 112 -15.17 -29.73 -5.55
N VAL A 113 -15.56 -30.29 -6.71
CA VAL A 113 -15.63 -31.74 -6.95
C VAL A 113 -14.43 -32.22 -7.77
N ALA A 114 -13.97 -31.39 -8.71
CA ALA A 114 -12.84 -31.69 -9.57
C ALA A 114 -11.52 -31.55 -8.80
N LYS A 115 -10.74 -32.62 -8.70
CA LYS A 115 -9.47 -32.64 -7.95
C LYS A 115 -8.25 -32.13 -8.75
N ARG A 116 -8.46 -31.70 -9.99
CA ARG A 116 -7.38 -31.32 -10.93
C ARG A 116 -7.75 -30.01 -11.62
N ALA A 117 -6.76 -29.12 -11.72
CA ALA A 117 -6.85 -27.87 -12.48
C ALA A 117 -5.73 -27.89 -13.54
N ILE A 118 -6.06 -27.45 -14.75
CA ILE A 118 -5.08 -27.29 -15.83
C ILE A 118 -4.57 -25.85 -15.76
N VAL A 119 -3.25 -25.69 -15.80
CA VAL A 119 -2.60 -24.38 -15.76
C VAL A 119 -1.87 -24.18 -17.09
N GLN A 120 -2.00 -22.98 -17.65
CA GLN A 120 -1.24 -22.56 -18.81
C GLN A 120 0.00 -21.79 -18.33
N TYR A 121 1.15 -22.15 -18.88
CA TYR A 121 2.42 -21.46 -18.67
C TYR A 121 2.63 -20.40 -19.75
#